data_AF-A0A959I699-F1
#
_entry.id   AF-A0A959I699-F1
#
_cell.length_a   1.000
_cell.length_b   1.000
_cell.length_c   1.000
_cell.angle_alpha   90.00
_cell.angle_beta   90.00
_cell.angle_gamma   90.00
#
_symmetry.space_group_name_H-M   'P 1'
#
loop_
_entity.id
_entity.type
_entity.pdbx_description
1 polymer ?
#
loop_
_entity_poly.entity_id
_entity_poly.type
_entity_poly.pdbx_seq_one_letter_code
_entity_poly.pdbx_strand_id
1 'polypeptide(L)' 'MIQWRNFNIDPDWYLQKVGVEETEEPMGVRTLMRLIKEEFPQIEYGYFNPPIERTRGNFATDFAH' A
#
# COMPACT_ATOMS: atom_id res chain seq x y z
N MET A 1 -1.80 10.11 -0.64
CA MET A 1 -0.68 9.17 -0.86
C MET A 1 -0.69 8.12 0.24
N ILE A 2 -0.43 6.86 -0.08
CA ILE A 2 -0.21 5.77 0.88
C ILE A 2 1.22 5.27 0.76
N GLN A 3 1.89 5.17 1.90
CA GLN A 3 3.19 4.54 2.04
C GLN A 3 3.04 3.15 2.64
N TRP A 4 3.17 2.13 1.80
CA TRP A 4 3.13 0.74 2.23
C TRP A 4 4.44 0.34 2.91
N ARG A 5 4.32 -0.36 4.04
CA ARG A 5 5.46 -0.89 4.79
C ARG A 5 5.15 -2.31 5.20
N ASN A 6 6.14 -3.18 5.10
CA ASN A 6 6.10 -4.42 5.83
C ASN A 6 6.32 -4.09 7.31
N PHE A 7 5.38 -4.48 8.16
CA PHE A 7 5.48 -4.27 9.60
C PHE A 7 6.56 -5.18 10.23
N ASN A 8 7.11 -6.13 9.46
CA ASN A 8 8.18 -7.07 9.86
C ASN A 8 7.86 -7.79 11.18
N ILE A 9 6.59 -8.09 11.40
CA ILE A 9 6.10 -8.83 12.56
C ILE A 9 5.74 -10.25 12.14
N ASP A 10 5.84 -11.18 13.08
CA ASP A 10 5.27 -12.50 12.92
C ASP A 10 3.74 -12.38 12.70
N PRO A 11 3.21 -12.89 11.58
CA PRO A 11 1.81 -12.72 11.24
C PRO A 11 0.89 -13.50 12.19
N ASP A 12 1.28 -14.69 12.63
CA ASP A 12 0.46 -15.53 13.51
C ASP A 12 0.33 -14.88 14.90
N TRP A 13 1.44 -14.38 15.44
CA TRP A 13 1.44 -13.61 16.69
C TRP A 13 0.56 -12.37 16.58
N TYR A 14 0.66 -11.63 15.49
CA TYR A 14 -0.13 -10.41 15.28
C TYR A 14 -1.63 -10.72 15.20
N LEU A 15 -2.01 -11.71 14.39
CA LEU A 15 -3.40 -12.13 14.19
C LEU A 15 -4.02 -12.62 15.49
N GLN A 16 -3.30 -13.43 16.27
CA GLN A 16 -3.74 -13.85 17.60
C GLN A 16 -3.98 -12.65 18.53
N LYS A 17 -3.10 -11.65 18.51
CA LYS A 17 -3.22 -10.47 19.37
C LYS A 17 -4.40 -9.57 19.02
N VAL A 18 -4.79 -9.51 17.75
CA VAL A 18 -5.98 -8.75 17.32
C VAL A 18 -7.27 -9.57 17.35
N GLY A 19 -7.22 -10.83 17.81
CA GLY A 19 -8.39 -11.70 17.94
C GLY A 19 -8.88 -12.27 16.61
N VAL A 20 -8.00 -12.43 15.63
CA VAL A 20 -8.30 -13.11 14.36
C VAL A 20 -7.84 -14.56 14.48
N GLU A 21 -8.80 -15.47 14.61
CA GLU A 21 -8.55 -16.90 14.79
C GLU A 21 -8.58 -17.69 13.47
N GLU A 22 -9.41 -17.26 12.51
CA GLU A 22 -9.49 -17.84 11.18
C GLU A 22 -9.39 -16.74 10.12
N THR A 23 -8.55 -16.96 9.12
CA THR A 23 -8.45 -16.10 7.94
C THR A 23 -9.14 -16.75 6.76
N GLU A 24 -9.96 -15.99 6.05
CA GLU A 24 -10.47 -16.38 4.73
C GLU A 24 -9.35 -16.39 3.67
N GLU A 25 -9.70 -16.67 2.42
CA GLU A 25 -8.74 -16.68 1.32
C GLU A 25 -8.07 -15.31 1.14
N PRO A 26 -6.73 -15.23 1.15
CA PRO A 26 -6.03 -13.95 1.07
C PRO A 26 -6.25 -13.29 -0.30
N MET A 27 -6.73 -12.05 -0.29
CA MET A 27 -6.93 -11.23 -1.50
C MET A 27 -5.62 -10.94 -2.26
N GLY A 28 -4.50 -10.85 -1.53
CA GLY A 28 -3.19 -10.49 -2.06
C GLY A 28 -2.99 -8.98 -2.23
N VAL A 29 -1.76 -8.52 -1.94
CA VAL A 29 -1.41 -7.09 -1.89
C VAL A 29 -1.63 -6.38 -3.24
N ARG A 30 -1.33 -7.05 -4.37
CA ARG A 30 -1.52 -6.47 -5.71
C ARG A 30 -3.01 -6.19 -5.99
N THR A 31 -3.89 -7.12 -5.64
CA THR A 31 -5.33 -6.97 -5.83
C THR A 31 -5.87 -5.85 -4.95
N LEU A 32 -5.46 -5.81 -3.67
CA LEU A 32 -5.80 -4.71 -2.76
C LEU A 32 -5.40 -3.35 -3.34
N MET A 33 -4.16 -3.21 -3.78
CA MET A 33 -3.66 -1.95 -4.36
C MET A 33 -4.41 -1.55 -5.64
N ARG A 34 -4.82 -2.51 -6.47
CA ARG A 34 -5.64 -2.24 -7.66
C ARG A 34 -7.01 -1.71 -7.27
N LEU A 35 -7.72 -2.39 -6.38
CA LEU A 35 -9.07 -2.00 -5.93
C LEU A 35 -9.08 -0.61 -5.29
N ILE A 36 -8.08 -0.30 -4.46
CA ILE A 36 -7.94 1.04 -3.85
C ILE A 36 -7.73 2.12 -4.93
N LYS A 37 -6.96 1.84 -5.98
CA LYS A 37 -6.71 2.80 -7.08
C LYS A 37 -7.93 2.96 -7.99
N GLU A 38 -8.73 1.90 -8.17
CA GLU A 38 -10.01 1.94 -8.90
C GLU A 38 -11.03 2.82 -8.16
N GLU A 39 -11.14 2.68 -6.85
CA GLU A 39 -12.06 3.47 -6.01
C GLU A 39 -11.58 4.93 -5.82
N PHE A 40 -10.27 5.13 -5.68
CA PHE A 40 -9.66 6.45 -5.46
C PHE A 40 -8.57 6.72 -6.51
N PRO A 41 -8.91 7.11 -7.75
CA PRO A 41 -7.94 7.29 -8.85
C PRO A 41 -6.79 8.25 -8.54
N GLN A 42 -7.04 9.27 -7.71
CA GLN A 42 -6.07 10.28 -7.28
C GLN A 42 -5.11 9.80 -6.17
N ILE A 43 -5.32 8.58 -5.65
CA ILE A 43 -4.46 8.06 -4.59
C ILE A 43 -3.11 7.62 -5.16
N GLU A 44 -2.04 8.12 -4.57
CA GLU A 44 -0.70 7.76 -5.01
C GLU A 44 -0.01 6.80 -4.05
N TYR A 45 0.76 5.86 -4.58
CA TYR A 45 1.56 4.91 -3.79
C TYR A 45 3.03 5.32 -3.82
N GLY A 46 3.65 5.44 -2.66
CA GLY A 46 5.04 5.83 -2.58
C GLY A 46 5.48 6.32 -1.21
N TYR A 47 6.71 6.80 -1.14
CA TYR A 47 7.26 7.39 0.08
C TYR A 47 6.60 8.74 0.35
N PHE A 48 6.22 9.03 1.61
CA PHE A 48 5.53 10.27 2.01
C PHE A 48 6.25 11.57 1.57
N ASN A 49 7.55 11.49 1.35
CA ASN A 49 8.38 12.57 0.83
C ASN A 49 8.84 12.27 -0.62
N PRO A 50 7.95 12.37 -1.63
CA PRO A 50 8.35 12.26 -3.02
C PRO A 50 9.21 13.48 -3.43
N PRO A 51 10.11 13.34 -4.43
CA PRO A 51 10.81 14.48 -5.01
C PRO A 51 9.84 15.57 -5.49
N ILE A 52 10.30 16.82 -5.47
CA ILE A 52 9.45 17.98 -5.83
C ILE A 52 9.04 17.93 -7.30
N GLU A 53 9.90 17.37 -8.15
CA GLU A 53 9.67 17.16 -9.57
C GLU A 53 8.51 16.21 -9.80
N ARG A 54 8.44 15.11 -9.04
CA ARG A 54 7.33 14.15 -9.09
C ARG A 54 6.03 14.73 -8.55
N THR A 55 6.13 15.64 -7.56
CA THR A 55 4.96 16.30 -6.96
C THR A 55 4.38 17.38 -7.86
N ARG A 56 5.22 18.14 -8.56
CA ARG A 56 4.81 19.22 -9.46
C ARG A 56 4.57 18.75 -10.89
N GLY A 57 5.14 17.60 -11.28
CA GLY A 57 4.99 16.97 -12.58
C GLY A 57 3.97 15.82 -12.56
N ASN A 58 4.24 14.78 -13.34
CA ASN A 58 3.40 13.59 -13.40
C ASN A 58 3.89 12.54 -12.41
N PHE A 59 3.11 12.31 -11.35
CA PHE A 59 3.46 11.36 -10.30
C PHE A 59 3.67 9.93 -10.84
N ALA A 60 3.01 9.52 -11.92
CA ALA A 60 3.13 8.16 -12.44
C ALA A 60 4.43 7.94 -13.24
N THR A 61 4.93 8.96 -13.93
CA THR A 61 6.03 8.81 -14.90
C THR A 61 7.33 9.46 -14.45
N ASP A 62 7.26 10.47 -13.59
CA ASP A 62 8.43 11.26 -13.24
C ASP A 62 9.18 10.56 -12.09
N PHE A 63 10.41 10.14 -12.40
CA PHE A 63 11.36 9.46 -11.51
C PHE A 63 10.88 8.13 -10.89
N ALA A 64 10.15 7.31 -11.65
CA ALA A 64 10.01 5.88 -11.35
C ALA A 64 11.19 5.12 -11.98
N HIS A 65 12.27 4.91 -11.22
CA HIS A 65 13.31 3.93 -11.57
C HIS A 65 12.86 2.52 -11.20
#